data_AF-A0A7J8PDF1-F1
#
_entry.id   AF-A0A7J8PDF1-F1
#
_cell.length_a   1.000
_cell.length_b   1.000
_cell.length_c   1.000
_cell.angle_alpha   90.00
_cell.angle_beta   90.00
_cell.angle_gamma   90.00
#
_symmetry.space_group_name_H-M   'P 1'
#
loop_
_entity.id
_entity.type
_entity.pdbx_description
1 polymer ?
#
loop_
_entity_poly.entity_id
_entity_poly.type
_entity_poly.pdbx_seq_one_letter_code
_entity_poly.pdbx_strand_id
1 'polypeptide(L)'
;MIYSITIFYFAKEELNCRFVPVFPEAFEPVRVPFQKGLGQRFQQPPGTGIDLGFFELDDLSKPSPGEDVFPLVISAETCMLPHSSDEHVDDPTQSTSAHMQITQAILEKNGNSFQAKVIRQILWVDGVRYELREIYGIGSSAAAEGFDDSDPGKECVICMTEPKDTAVLPCRHM
;
A
#
# COMPACT_ATOMS: atom_id res chain seq x y z
N MET A 1 0.15 -15.58 12.20
CA MET A 1 0.36 -14.32 11.45
C MET A 1 1.24 -14.65 10.26
N ILE A 2 0.72 -14.47 9.05
CA ILE A 2 1.46 -14.68 7.80
C ILE A 2 1.84 -13.29 7.29
N TYR A 3 3.10 -13.12 6.92
CA TYR A 3 3.55 -11.90 6.27
C TYR A 3 3.85 -12.22 4.80
N SER A 4 3.47 -11.34 3.89
CA SER A 4 3.79 -11.49 2.48
C SER A 4 4.09 -10.15 1.82
N ILE A 5 4.85 -10.21 0.74
CA ILE A 5 5.11 -9.08 -0.14
C ILE A 5 4.63 -9.47 -1.53
N THR A 6 3.89 -8.56 -2.15
CA THR A 6 3.41 -8.68 -3.53
C THR A 6 3.84 -7.44 -4.30
N ILE A 7 4.45 -7.65 -5.47
CA ILE A 7 4.79 -6.58 -6.40
C ILE A 7 3.80 -6.61 -7.56
N PHE A 8 3.25 -5.45 -7.87
CA PHE A 8 2.37 -5.25 -9.01
C PHE A 8 3.02 -4.25 -9.97
N TYR A 9 2.90 -4.52 -11.27
CA TYR A 9 3.27 -3.59 -12.34
C TYR A 9 2.00 -3.10 -13.03
N PHE A 10 1.93 -1.80 -13.30
CA PHE A 10 0.76 -1.14 -13.90
C PHE A 10 -0.54 -1.57 -13.22
N ALA A 11 -0.67 -1.25 -11.94
CA ALA A 11 -1.81 -1.70 -11.15
C ALA A 11 -2.75 -0.56 -10.80
N LYS A 12 -4.04 -0.82 -10.96
CA LYS A 12 -5.12 0.09 -10.60
C LYS A 12 -5.48 -0.08 -9.13
N GLU A 13 -5.55 1.04 -8.39
CA GLU A 13 -6.10 1.06 -7.04
C GLU A 13 -7.63 0.93 -7.11
N GLU A 14 -8.18 0.03 -6.29
CA GLU A 14 -9.62 -0.17 -6.10
C GLU A 14 -10.00 0.09 -4.64
N LEU A 15 -11.27 -0.19 -4.29
CA LEU A 15 -11.75 -0.11 -2.92
C LEU A 15 -10.90 -0.96 -1.97
N ASN A 16 -10.82 -0.51 -0.72
CA ASN A 16 -10.07 -1.18 0.35
C ASN A 16 -8.58 -1.37 0.06
N CYS A 17 -7.99 -0.45 -0.72
CA CYS A 17 -6.59 -0.48 -1.12
C CYS A 17 -6.17 -1.81 -1.80
N ARG A 18 -7.12 -2.43 -2.53
CA ARG A 18 -6.84 -3.56 -3.40
C ARG A 18 -6.20 -3.06 -4.70
N PHE A 19 -5.23 -3.81 -5.22
CA PHE A 19 -4.57 -3.51 -6.49
C PHE A 19 -4.79 -4.62 -7.49
N VAL A 20 -5.20 -4.25 -8.70
CA VAL A 20 -5.46 -5.18 -9.81
C VAL A 20 -4.53 -4.83 -10.97
N PRO A 21 -3.80 -5.80 -11.54
CA PRO A 21 -2.95 -5.54 -12.71
C PRO A 21 -3.80 -5.16 -13.92
N VAL A 22 -3.39 -4.12 -14.64
CA VAL A 22 -4.06 -3.68 -15.88
C VAL A 22 -3.80 -4.66 -17.04
N PHE A 23 -2.67 -5.36 -17.00
CA PHE A 23 -2.25 -6.34 -18.02
C PHE A 23 -2.03 -7.73 -17.39
N PRO A 24 -3.10 -8.42 -16.95
CA PRO A 24 -2.97 -9.71 -16.25
C PRO A 24 -2.35 -10.80 -17.13
N GLU A 25 -2.47 -10.70 -18.47
CA GLU A 25 -1.86 -11.64 -19.41
C GLU A 25 -0.34 -11.42 -19.55
N ALA A 26 0.13 -10.19 -19.31
CA ALA A 26 1.55 -9.85 -19.38
C ALA A 26 2.27 -10.10 -18.05
N PHE A 27 1.57 -9.95 -16.94
CA PHE A 27 2.13 -10.12 -15.62
C PHE A 27 1.08 -10.55 -14.59
N GLU A 28 1.32 -11.70 -13.97
CA GLU A 28 0.56 -12.15 -12.82
C GLU A 28 1.34 -11.86 -11.52
N PRO A 29 0.82 -11.01 -10.62
CA PRO A 29 1.48 -10.69 -9.35
C PRO A 29 1.68 -11.94 -8.48
N VAL A 30 2.92 -12.16 -8.04
CA VAL A 30 3.25 -13.26 -7.14
C VAL A 30 3.28 -12.76 -5.70
N ARG A 31 2.41 -13.35 -4.86
CA ARG A 31 2.42 -13.14 -3.41
C ARG A 31 3.48 -14.03 -2.77
N VAL A 32 4.52 -13.43 -2.21
CA VAL A 32 5.67 -14.15 -1.64
C VAL A 32 5.61 -14.08 -0.11
N PRO A 33 5.53 -15.21 0.61
CA PRO A 33 5.56 -15.21 2.07
C PRO A 33 6.95 -14.83 2.59
N PHE A 34 7.01 -14.16 3.74
CA PHE A 34 8.26 -13.83 4.42
C PHE A 34 8.18 -14.08 5.94
N GLN A 35 9.34 -14.29 6.56
CA GLN A 35 9.44 -14.59 7.99
C GLN A 35 9.34 -13.33 8.84
N LYS A 36 8.95 -13.43 10.12
CA LYS A 36 9.04 -12.29 11.03
C LYS A 36 10.50 -11.91 11.28
N GLY A 37 10.83 -10.62 11.20
CA GLY A 37 12.18 -10.14 11.51
C GLY A 37 12.46 -8.72 11.04
N LEU A 38 13.46 -8.08 11.63
CA LEU A 38 13.95 -6.75 11.23
C LEU A 38 15.11 -6.88 10.23
N GLY A 39 15.36 -5.84 9.43
CA GLY A 39 16.50 -5.80 8.50
C GLY A 39 16.45 -6.81 7.37
N GLN A 40 15.28 -7.39 7.09
CA GLN A 40 15.11 -8.37 6.03
C GLN A 40 15.23 -7.71 4.64
N ARG A 41 15.79 -8.47 3.70
CA ARG A 41 15.88 -8.09 2.29
C ARG A 41 14.91 -8.95 1.49
N PHE A 42 14.05 -8.31 0.72
CA PHE A 42 13.16 -9.00 -0.19
C PHE A 42 13.77 -9.05 -1.59
N GLN A 43 13.63 -10.21 -2.24
CA GLN A 43 13.91 -10.37 -3.66
C GLN A 43 12.82 -11.25 -4.25
N GLN A 44 12.22 -10.79 -5.34
CA GLN A 44 11.21 -11.56 -6.05
C GLN A 44 11.83 -12.82 -6.68
N PRO A 45 11.14 -13.98 -6.69
CA PRO A 45 11.67 -15.19 -7.31
C PRO A 45 12.06 -14.98 -8.79
N PRO A 46 13.18 -15.56 -9.27
CA PRO A 46 13.56 -15.45 -10.68
C PRO A 46 12.45 -15.92 -11.63
N GLY A 47 12.27 -15.21 -12.75
CA GLY A 47 11.24 -15.52 -13.74
C GLY A 47 9.84 -15.01 -13.40
N THR A 48 9.64 -14.42 -12.21
CA THR A 48 8.35 -13.82 -11.84
C THR A 48 8.32 -12.30 -12.04
N GLY A 49 9.41 -11.70 -12.50
CA GLY A 49 9.48 -10.26 -12.81
C GLY A 49 8.91 -9.95 -14.20
N ILE A 50 8.86 -8.66 -14.53
CA ILE A 50 8.40 -8.17 -15.84
C ILE A 50 9.58 -7.64 -16.67
N ASP A 51 9.47 -7.73 -17.99
CA ASP A 51 10.35 -7.00 -18.89
C ASP A 51 9.78 -5.59 -19.13
N LEU A 52 10.46 -4.58 -18.59
CA LEU A 52 10.05 -3.18 -18.70
C LEU A 52 10.25 -2.62 -20.12
N GLY A 53 11.00 -3.29 -20.99
CA GLY A 53 11.25 -2.87 -22.37
C GLY A 53 10.01 -2.91 -23.27
N PHE A 54 8.94 -3.58 -22.85
CA PHE A 54 7.66 -3.61 -23.57
C PHE A 54 6.80 -2.36 -23.38
N PHE A 55 7.15 -1.49 -22.43
CA PHE A 55 6.36 -0.32 -22.07
C PHE A 55 7.07 0.97 -22.48
N GLU A 56 6.29 1.99 -22.82
CA GLU A 56 6.82 3.33 -23.10
C GLU A 56 7.41 3.93 -21.82
N LEU A 57 8.52 4.66 -21.96
CA LEU A 57 9.21 5.27 -20.82
C LEU A 57 8.33 6.30 -20.10
N ASP A 58 7.46 6.98 -20.84
CA ASP A 58 6.50 7.93 -20.27
C ASP A 58 5.49 7.24 -19.35
N ASP A 59 4.99 6.06 -19.74
CA ASP A 59 4.04 5.26 -18.96
C ASP A 59 4.68 4.71 -17.68
N LEU A 60 5.98 4.43 -17.71
CA LEU A 60 6.74 3.99 -16.53
C LEU A 60 7.01 5.13 -15.54
N SER A 61 7.16 6.36 -16.04
CA SER A 61 7.63 7.51 -15.25
C SER A 61 6.51 8.34 -14.62
N LYS A 62 5.24 8.03 -14.90
CA LYS A 62 4.09 8.81 -14.43
C LYS A 62 2.93 7.87 -14.08
N PRO A 63 2.18 8.13 -13.00
CA PRO A 63 0.88 7.47 -12.84
C PRO A 63 -0.08 7.93 -13.96
N SER A 64 -0.99 7.07 -14.39
CA SER A 64 -1.99 7.42 -15.39
C SER A 64 -2.95 8.49 -14.82
N PRO A 65 -3.07 9.68 -15.42
CA PRO A 65 -4.01 10.68 -14.93
C PRO A 65 -5.45 10.17 -15.08
N GLY A 66 -6.19 10.09 -13.96
CA GLY A 66 -7.63 9.81 -13.94
C GLY A 66 -8.06 8.35 -13.79
N GLU A 67 -7.14 7.38 -13.89
CA GLU A 67 -7.47 5.94 -13.76
C GLU A 67 -6.91 5.26 -12.51
N ASP A 68 -6.21 6.00 -11.65
CA ASP A 68 -5.52 5.50 -10.44
C ASP A 68 -4.62 4.27 -10.72
N VAL A 69 -3.97 4.25 -11.89
CA VAL A 69 -2.97 3.24 -12.27
C VAL A 69 -1.57 3.72 -11.94
N PHE A 70 -0.82 2.85 -11.27
CA PHE A 70 0.53 3.11 -10.83
C PHE A 70 1.51 2.13 -11.49
N PRO A 71 2.65 2.60 -12.06
CA PRO A 71 3.60 1.74 -12.76
C PRO A 71 4.21 0.65 -11.87
N LEU A 72 4.43 0.96 -10.59
CA LEU A 72 4.92 0.01 -9.59
C LEU A 72 4.14 0.16 -8.29
N VAL A 73 3.62 -0.94 -7.78
CA VAL A 73 3.04 -1.01 -6.43
C VAL A 73 3.67 -2.17 -5.67
N ILE A 74 4.15 -1.90 -4.46
CA ILE A 74 4.67 -2.91 -3.54
C ILE A 74 3.73 -2.96 -2.35
N SER A 75 3.05 -4.08 -2.15
CA SER A 75 2.18 -4.31 -0.99
C SER A 75 2.85 -5.30 -0.04
N ALA A 76 3.16 -4.85 1.17
CA ALA A 76 3.57 -5.70 2.27
C ALA A 76 2.36 -5.88 3.19
N GLU A 77 1.87 -7.10 3.30
CA GLU A 77 0.65 -7.42 4.03
C GLU A 77 0.94 -8.36 5.20
N THR A 78 0.13 -8.22 6.24
CA THR A 78 0.12 -9.14 7.36
C THR A 78 -1.27 -9.68 7.56
N CYS A 79 -1.44 -10.99 7.42
CA CYS A 79 -2.70 -11.68 7.61
C CYS A 79 -2.71 -12.42 8.95
N MET A 80 -3.73 -12.15 9.76
CA MET A 80 -4.04 -12.97 10.93
C MET A 80 -4.76 -14.23 10.47
N LEU A 81 -4.17 -15.40 10.76
CA LEU A 81 -4.87 -16.66 10.58
C LEU A 81 -6.00 -16.70 11.63
N PRO A 82 -7.24 -17.09 11.26
CA PRO A 82 -8.27 -17.31 12.24
C PRO A 82 -7.77 -18.36 13.23
N HIS A 83 -7.86 -18.04 14.52
CA HIS A 83 -7.60 -19.01 15.57
C HIS A 83 -8.63 -20.12 15.40
N SER A 84 -8.17 -21.36 15.19
CA SER A 84 -9.01 -22.54 15.29
C SER A 84 -9.41 -22.72 16.75
N SER A 85 -10.43 -22.00 17.19
CA SER A 85 -11.22 -22.37 18.35
C SER A 85 -12.58 -22.84 17.85
N ASP A 86 -12.86 -24.09 18.18
CA ASP A 86 -14.05 -24.87 17.87
C ASP A 86 -15.38 -24.08 17.84
N GLU A 87 -16.23 -24.51 16.89
CA GLU A 87 -17.70 -24.46 16.90
C GLU A 87 -18.36 -23.10 17.19
N HIS A 88 -18.74 -22.34 16.14
CA HIS A 88 -20.16 -22.15 15.76
C HIS A 88 -20.35 -21.02 14.72
N VAL A 89 -21.18 -21.33 13.71
CA VAL A 89 -21.91 -20.48 12.75
C VAL A 89 -21.11 -19.78 11.65
N ASP A 90 -21.35 -20.25 10.43
CA ASP A 90 -21.11 -19.58 9.14
C ASP A 90 -21.55 -18.11 9.16
N ASP A 91 -20.59 -17.19 9.25
CA ASP A 91 -20.73 -15.83 8.74
C ASP A 91 -19.61 -15.59 7.72
N PRO A 92 -19.91 -15.39 6.42
CA PRO A 92 -18.90 -15.19 5.39
C PRO A 92 -18.16 -13.84 5.52
N THR A 93 -18.45 -13.05 6.55
CA THR A 93 -17.84 -11.75 6.83
C THR A 93 -16.74 -11.79 7.90
N GLN A 94 -16.17 -12.97 8.22
CA GLN A 94 -14.93 -13.03 9.02
C GLN A 94 -13.75 -12.51 8.20
N SER A 95 -13.75 -11.20 7.99
CA SER A 95 -12.70 -10.40 7.40
C SER A 95 -11.46 -10.64 8.23
N THR A 96 -10.53 -11.41 7.68
CA THR A 96 -9.16 -11.43 8.15
C THR A 96 -8.71 -9.96 8.22
N SER A 97 -8.54 -9.39 9.42
CA SER A 97 -7.99 -8.04 9.56
C SER A 97 -6.56 -8.10 9.04
N ALA A 98 -6.41 -7.71 7.78
CA ALA A 98 -5.15 -7.64 7.10
C ALA A 98 -4.62 -6.22 7.23
N HIS A 99 -3.45 -6.07 7.83
CA HIS A 99 -2.73 -4.81 7.85
C HIS A 99 -1.83 -4.76 6.64
N MET A 100 -1.86 -3.68 5.87
CA MET A 100 -1.05 -3.54 4.66
C MET A 100 -0.26 -2.25 4.70
N GLN A 101 1.02 -2.33 4.34
CA GLN A 101 1.82 -1.19 3.97
C GLN A 101 2.05 -1.24 2.46
N ILE A 102 1.53 -0.24 1.77
CA ILE A 102 1.54 -0.15 0.32
C ILE A 102 2.45 1.01 -0.08
N THR A 103 3.35 0.75 -1.02
CA THR A 103 4.23 1.76 -1.62
C THR A 103 3.89 1.86 -3.10
N GLN A 104 3.39 3.02 -3.52
CA GLN A 104 3.16 3.35 -4.92
C GLN A 104 4.39 4.11 -5.44
N ALA A 105 4.89 3.70 -6.60
CA ALA A 105 6.11 4.22 -7.19
C ALA A 105 6.00 4.33 -8.72
N ILE A 106 6.80 5.23 -9.27
CA ILE A 106 7.12 5.29 -10.70
C ILE A 106 8.50 4.69 -10.94
N LEU A 107 8.79 4.33 -12.17
CA LEU A 107 10.07 3.79 -12.62
C LEU A 107 10.76 4.81 -13.52
N GLU A 108 11.83 5.42 -13.02
CA GLU A 108 12.65 6.37 -13.78
C GLU A 108 13.84 5.64 -14.41
N LYS A 109 14.08 5.88 -15.70
CA LYS A 109 15.24 5.31 -16.39
C LYS A 109 16.51 6.05 -15.94
N ASN A 110 17.47 5.30 -15.41
CA ASN A 110 18.78 5.79 -15.01
C ASN A 110 19.87 5.01 -15.78
N GLY A 111 20.33 5.61 -16.89
CA GLY A 111 21.25 5.00 -17.83
C GLY A 111 20.67 3.72 -18.43
N ASN A 112 21.27 2.57 -18.06
CA ASN A 112 20.86 1.23 -18.52
C ASN A 112 19.99 0.49 -17.49
N SER A 113 19.54 1.16 -16.44
CA SER A 113 18.74 0.57 -15.36
C SER A 113 17.49 1.40 -15.08
N PHE A 114 16.56 0.85 -14.33
CA PHE A 114 15.41 1.58 -13.81
C PHE A 114 15.54 1.75 -12.29
N GLN A 115 15.16 2.92 -11.80
CA GLN A 115 15.10 3.23 -10.38
C GLN A 115 13.64 3.49 -9.99
N ALA A 116 13.18 2.81 -8.94
CA ALA A 116 11.88 3.09 -8.35
C ALA A 116 11.94 4.40 -7.55
N LYS A 117 11.02 5.31 -7.85
CA LYS A 117 10.81 6.55 -7.09
C LYS A 117 9.44 6.50 -6.45
N VAL A 118 9.45 6.50 -5.12
CA VAL A 118 8.23 6.48 -4.31
C VAL A 118 7.48 7.78 -4.50
N ILE A 119 6.20 7.68 -4.82
CA ILE A 119 5.29 8.83 -4.96
C ILE A 119 4.24 8.87 -3.86
N ARG A 120 3.88 7.70 -3.30
CA ARG A 120 2.90 7.60 -2.21
C ARG A 120 3.19 6.39 -1.35
N GLN A 121 2.95 6.53 -0.06
CA GLN A 121 2.95 5.43 0.89
C GLN A 121 1.62 5.41 1.62
N ILE A 122 1.02 4.23 1.73
CA ILE A 122 -0.29 4.03 2.34
C ILE A 122 -0.17 2.95 3.41
N LEU A 123 -0.81 3.18 4.55
CA LEU A 123 -1.01 2.19 5.59
C LEU A 123 -2.52 1.88 5.66
N TRP A 124 -2.88 0.62 5.50
CA TRP A 124 -4.25 0.12 5.65
C TRP A 124 -4.32 -0.70 6.93
N VAL A 125 -5.03 -0.20 7.94
CA VAL A 125 -5.14 -0.82 9.27
C VAL A 125 -6.59 -0.75 9.70
N ASP A 126 -7.15 -1.90 10.08
CA ASP A 126 -8.51 -2.03 10.63
C ASP A 126 -9.59 -1.32 9.79
N GLY A 127 -9.48 -1.43 8.46
CA GLY A 127 -10.42 -0.84 7.51
C GLY A 127 -10.21 0.65 7.23
N VAL A 128 -9.17 1.26 7.81
CA VAL A 128 -8.86 2.69 7.66
C VAL A 128 -7.60 2.86 6.81
N ARG A 129 -7.68 3.78 5.84
CA ARG A 129 -6.58 4.18 4.96
C ARG A 129 -5.88 5.40 5.53
N TYR A 130 -4.57 5.29 5.72
CA TYR A 130 -3.70 6.40 6.10
C TYR A 130 -2.65 6.64 5.03
N GLU A 131 -2.56 7.85 4.51
CA GLU A 131 -1.45 8.26 3.64
C GLU A 131 -0.27 8.71 4.50
N LEU A 132 0.89 8.06 4.34
CA LEU A 132 2.08 8.39 5.10
C LEU A 132 2.82 9.55 4.42
N ARG A 133 3.00 10.64 5.18
CA ARG A 133 3.76 11.83 4.77
C ARG A 133 4.89 12.09 5.75
N GLU A 134 6.08 12.41 5.23
CA GLU A 134 7.22 12.76 6.07
C GLU A 134 7.05 14.19 6.63
N ILE A 135 6.85 14.30 7.94
CA ILE A 135 6.64 15.58 8.63
C ILE A 135 7.90 16.47 8.68
N TYR A 136 9.09 15.91 8.47
CA TYR A 136 10.34 16.65 8.36
C TYR A 136 10.91 16.47 6.95
N GLY A 137 10.56 17.39 6.03
CA GLY A 137 11.07 17.36 4.65
C GLY A 137 10.10 17.83 3.55
N ILE A 138 8.83 18.10 3.86
CA ILE A 138 7.84 18.49 2.83
C ILE A 138 7.73 20.01 2.68
N GLY A 139 8.27 20.52 1.58
CA GLY A 139 7.72 21.71 0.94
C GLY A 139 6.46 21.33 0.14
N SER A 140 5.31 21.82 0.61
CA SER A 140 4.01 21.98 -0.09
C SER A 140 3.48 20.84 -0.97
N SER A 141 2.34 20.25 -0.60
CA SER A 141 1.02 20.53 -1.23
C SER A 141 -0.03 19.43 -0.97
N ALA A 142 -1.27 19.89 -0.83
CA ALA A 142 -2.56 19.18 -0.96
C ALA A 142 -3.10 18.41 0.26
N ALA A 143 -4.03 19.10 0.95
CA ALA A 143 -5.05 18.57 1.85
C ALA A 143 -6.14 17.80 1.06
N ALA A 144 -6.80 16.84 1.71
CA ALA A 144 -7.99 16.20 1.17
C ALA A 144 -9.03 15.95 2.28
N GLU A 145 -10.27 16.30 1.95
CA GLU A 145 -11.43 16.57 2.79
C GLU A 145 -12.21 15.32 3.25
N GLY A 146 -12.78 15.39 4.47
CA GLY A 146 -14.19 15.11 4.78
C GLY A 146 -14.64 13.68 5.10
N PHE A 147 -14.92 13.36 6.38
CA PHE A 147 -15.81 12.25 6.80
C PHE A 147 -16.56 12.55 8.12
N ASP A 148 -17.78 12.00 8.19
CA ASP A 148 -18.94 12.21 9.08
C ASP A 148 -18.75 11.95 10.59
N ASP A 149 -19.51 12.70 11.41
CA ASP A 149 -19.29 13.03 12.83
C ASP A 149 -20.42 12.51 13.73
N SER A 150 -20.15 11.50 14.57
CA SER A 150 -21.01 11.07 15.69
C SER A 150 -20.29 10.07 16.61
N ASP A 151 -19.13 10.45 17.16
CA ASP A 151 -18.50 9.68 18.25
C ASP A 151 -17.53 10.59 19.05
N PRO A 152 -17.75 10.84 20.36
CA PRO A 152 -16.96 11.77 21.17
C PRO A 152 -15.47 11.37 21.35
N GLY A 153 -15.07 10.18 20.88
CA GLY A 153 -13.67 9.76 20.80
C GLY A 153 -12.93 10.20 19.53
N LYS A 154 -13.64 10.76 18.54
CA LYS A 154 -13.11 11.06 17.20
C LYS A 154 -12.66 12.49 16.99
N GLU A 155 -12.90 13.41 17.92
CA GLU A 155 -12.49 14.81 17.78
C GLU A 155 -10.97 14.99 17.98
N CYS A 156 -10.36 15.83 17.16
CA CYS A 156 -8.96 16.20 17.19
C CYS A 156 -8.63 16.81 18.56
N VAL A 157 -7.67 16.22 19.28
CA VAL A 157 -7.28 16.67 20.63
C VAL A 157 -6.57 18.02 20.66
N ILE A 158 -6.29 18.59 19.48
CA ILE A 158 -5.65 19.91 19.32
C ILE A 158 -6.72 20.99 19.19
N CYS A 159 -7.63 20.86 18.23
CA CYS A 159 -8.65 21.87 17.96
C CYS A 159 -10.03 21.56 18.58
N MET A 160 -10.27 20.33 19.03
CA MET A 160 -11.54 19.84 19.60
C MET A 160 -12.77 20.13 18.72
N THR A 161 -12.59 20.23 17.40
CA THR A 161 -13.64 20.67 16.46
C THR A 161 -13.67 19.81 15.20
N GLU A 162 -12.51 19.41 14.67
CA GLU A 162 -12.39 18.54 13.49
C GLU A 162 -12.10 17.10 13.92
N PRO A 163 -12.38 16.07 13.09
CA PRO A 163 -12.07 14.69 13.41
C PRO A 163 -10.55 14.40 13.46
N LYS A 164 -10.14 13.35 14.18
CA LYS A 164 -8.78 12.78 14.20
C LYS A 164 -8.51 12.08 12.88
N ASP A 165 -8.02 12.81 11.91
CA ASP A 165 -7.66 12.31 10.58
C ASP A 165 -6.16 12.01 10.42
N THR A 166 -5.34 12.46 11.37
CA THR A 166 -3.89 12.42 11.31
C THR A 166 -3.31 11.62 12.48
N ALA A 167 -2.46 10.63 12.16
CA ALA A 167 -1.67 9.90 13.15
C ALA A 167 -0.19 10.26 13.00
N VAL A 168 0.44 10.67 14.09
CA VAL A 168 1.90 10.91 14.13
C VAL A 168 2.58 9.64 14.62
N LEU A 169 3.34 8.99 13.75
CA LEU A 169 4.21 7.89 14.15
C LEU A 169 5.42 8.46 14.91
N PRO A 170 5.82 7.85 16.05
CA PRO A 170 7.02 8.28 16.76
C PRO A 170 8.22 8.24 15.83
N CYS A 171 9.18 9.14 16.04
CA CYS A 171 10.35 9.31 15.17
C CYS A 171 10.98 7.95 14.84
N ARG A 172 11.35 7.73 13.57
CA ARG A 172 11.95 6.49 13.03
C ARG A 172 13.30 6.09 13.66
N HIS A 173 13.63 6.61 14.85
CA HIS A 173 14.78 6.21 15.63
C HIS A 173 14.43 4.93 16.38
N MET A 174 15.12 3.85 16.00
CA MET A 174 15.16 2.57 16.72
C MET A 174 16.49 2.47 17.44
#